data_AF-A0A1Y4CUX2-F1
#
_entry.id   AF-A0A1Y4CUX2-F1
#
_cell.length_a   1.000
_cell.length_b   1.000
_cell.length_c   1.000
_cell.angle_alpha   90.00
_cell.angle_beta   90.00
_cell.angle_gamma   90.00
#
_symmetry.space_group_name_H-M   'P 1'
#
loop_
_entity.id
_entity.type
_entity.pdbx_description
1 polymer ?
#
loop_
_entity_poly.entity_id
_entity_poly.type
_entity_poly.pdbx_seq_one_letter_code
_entity_poly.pdbx_strand_id
1 'polypeptide(L)'
;MLLTVFGLPGNWIMLILVAVWHFVLPMPSALNVWYWIIVLAIAVVGEVMEFFLQVKQAKKYGSSNTGTVGGVIGAIVGAILLAPFLFGIGAFIGAMLGAWCGCFVFELLRGMDWKTAARAALGAMFGRFLGTVTKLGCGVVIWAITMQYIWPDPQNLPFHFRWLPEVPQGPLPHDGPMSTVMNFAQSLVC
;
A
#
# COMPACT_ATOMS: atom_id res chain seq x y z
N MET A 1 -2.25 -4.78 1.14
CA MET A 1 -1.38 -4.23 2.21
C MET A 1 0.04 -4.76 2.11
N LEU A 2 0.27 -6.08 2.15
CA LEU A 2 1.63 -6.65 2.02
C LEU A 2 2.34 -6.24 0.71
N LEU A 3 1.61 -6.16 -0.40
CA LEU A 3 2.15 -5.76 -1.71
C LEU A 3 2.73 -4.34 -1.74
N THR A 4 2.26 -3.45 -0.87
CA THR A 4 2.77 -2.09 -0.72
C THR A 4 4.21 -2.10 -0.20
N VAL A 5 4.57 -3.08 0.63
CA VAL A 5 5.93 -3.27 1.16
C VAL A 5 6.92 -3.68 0.06
N PHE A 6 6.44 -4.38 -0.97
CA PHE A 6 7.23 -4.78 -2.14
C PHE A 6 7.36 -3.68 -3.21
N GLY A 7 6.82 -2.47 -2.95
CA GLY A 7 6.89 -1.36 -3.90
C GLY A 7 5.92 -1.45 -5.08
N LEU A 8 4.97 -2.38 -5.05
CA LEU A 8 3.87 -2.49 -6.01
C LEU A 8 2.73 -1.54 -5.62
N PRO A 9 1.84 -1.16 -6.58
CA PRO A 9 0.64 -0.36 -6.32
C PRO A 9 -0.41 -1.15 -5.50
N GLY A 10 -0.08 -1.47 -4.25
CA GLY A 10 -0.85 -2.36 -3.38
C GLY A 10 -2.24 -1.83 -3.02
N ASN A 11 -2.43 -0.51 -3.02
CA ASN A 11 -3.75 0.11 -2.81
C ASN A 11 -4.66 -0.15 -4.03
N TRP A 12 -4.13 -0.08 -5.24
CA TRP A 12 -4.88 -0.36 -6.47
C TRP A 12 -5.32 -1.82 -6.56
N ILE A 13 -4.42 -2.74 -6.20
CA ILE A 13 -4.74 -4.17 -6.17
C ILE A 13 -5.84 -4.45 -5.15
N MET A 14 -5.81 -3.80 -3.97
CA MET A 14 -6.88 -3.94 -2.99
C MET A 14 -8.23 -3.42 -3.51
N LEU A 15 -8.26 -2.27 -4.17
CA LEU A 15 -9.48 -1.73 -4.77
C LEU A 15 -10.03 -2.63 -5.89
N ILE A 16 -9.16 -3.21 -6.72
CA ILE A 16 -9.57 -4.18 -7.74
C ILE A 16 -10.17 -5.44 -7.09
N LEU A 17 -9.56 -5.96 -6.02
CA LEU A 17 -10.12 -7.10 -5.29
C LEU A 17 -11.50 -6.80 -4.70
N VAL A 18 -11.69 -5.60 -4.12
CA VAL A 18 -13.00 -5.17 -3.62
C VAL A 18 -14.01 -5.01 -4.76
N ALA A 19 -13.58 -4.50 -5.92
CA ALA A 19 -14.44 -4.36 -7.10
C ALA A 19 -14.86 -5.74 -7.63
N VAL A 20 -13.91 -6.67 -7.76
CA VAL A 20 -14.19 -8.06 -8.16
C VAL A 20 -15.14 -8.72 -7.17
N TRP A 21 -14.95 -8.53 -5.86
CA TRP A 21 -15.89 -9.02 -4.85
C TRP A 21 -17.31 -8.48 -5.06
N HIS A 22 -17.44 -7.17 -5.30
CA HIS A 22 -18.71 -6.50 -5.55
C HIS A 22 -19.43 -7.01 -6.81
N PHE A 23 -18.69 -7.27 -7.89
CA PHE A 23 -19.27 -7.72 -9.17
C PHE A 23 -19.52 -9.23 -9.25
N VAL A 24 -18.76 -10.05 -8.52
CA VAL A 24 -18.87 -11.53 -8.55
C VAL A 24 -19.90 -12.06 -7.55
N LEU A 25 -20.08 -11.39 -6.41
CA LEU A 25 -21.10 -11.73 -5.42
C LEU A 25 -22.25 -10.73 -5.51
N PRO A 26 -23.41 -11.09 -6.10
CA PRO A 26 -24.59 -10.23 -6.16
C PRO A 26 -25.27 -10.17 -4.79
N MET A 27 -24.57 -9.60 -3.80
CA MET A 27 -25.17 -9.20 -2.53
C MET A 27 -25.62 -7.73 -2.64
N PRO A 28 -26.63 -7.30 -1.86
CA PRO A 28 -26.93 -5.88 -1.66
C PRO A 28 -25.80 -5.23 -0.86
N SER A 29 -24.63 -5.04 -1.47
CA SER A 29 -23.50 -4.41 -0.80
C SER A 29 -23.75 -2.91 -0.73
N ALA A 30 -23.65 -2.33 0.46
CA ALA A 30 -23.80 -0.89 0.71
C ALA A 30 -22.65 -0.02 0.14
N LEU A 31 -21.90 -0.54 -0.84
CA LEU A 31 -20.79 0.13 -1.52
C LEU A 31 -21.34 1.18 -2.48
N ASN A 32 -21.74 2.32 -1.93
CA ASN A 32 -22.22 3.47 -2.69
C ASN A 32 -21.12 4.10 -3.54
N VAL A 33 -21.51 4.87 -4.56
CA VAL A 33 -20.57 5.68 -5.39
C VAL A 33 -19.68 6.57 -4.52
N TRP A 34 -20.21 7.09 -3.41
CA TRP A 34 -19.47 7.89 -2.43
C TRP A 34 -18.32 7.14 -1.75
N TYR A 35 -18.49 5.84 -1.43
CA TYR A 35 -17.41 5.01 -0.91
C TYR A 35 -16.26 4.98 -1.93
N TRP A 36 -16.55 4.64 -3.18
CA TRP A 36 -15.56 4.54 -4.25
C TRP A 36 -14.80 5.84 -4.49
N ILE A 37 -15.48 6.99 -4.48
CA ILE A 37 -14.84 8.31 -4.60
C ILE A 37 -13.83 8.54 -3.47
N ILE A 38 -14.21 8.25 -2.22
CA ILE A 38 -13.36 8.49 -1.04
C ILE A 38 -12.14 7.56 -1.07
N VAL A 39 -12.33 6.25 -1.27
CA VAL A 39 -11.19 5.32 -1.27
C VAL A 39 -10.27 5.52 -2.47
N LEU A 40 -10.79 5.90 -3.64
CA LEU A 40 -9.95 6.28 -4.79
C LEU A 40 -9.16 7.56 -4.52
N ALA A 41 -9.79 8.59 -3.94
CA ALA A 41 -9.11 9.83 -3.59
C ALA A 41 -7.95 9.57 -2.61
N ILE A 42 -8.18 8.78 -1.56
CA ILE A 42 -7.14 8.41 -0.59
C ILE A 42 -6.02 7.59 -1.25
N ALA A 43 -6.36 6.65 -2.14
CA ALA A 43 -5.38 5.85 -2.86
C ALA A 43 -4.47 6.71 -3.74
N VAL A 44 -5.05 7.65 -4.49
CA VAL A 44 -4.31 8.60 -5.33
C VAL A 44 -3.43 9.53 -4.47
N VAL A 45 -3.97 10.08 -3.38
CA VAL A 45 -3.19 10.91 -2.45
C VAL A 45 -2.02 10.14 -1.87
N GLY A 46 -2.22 8.88 -1.46
CA GLY A 46 -1.14 8.02 -0.96
C GLY A 46 -0.03 7.81 -1.99
N GLU A 47 -0.39 7.58 -3.25
CA GLU A 47 0.56 7.43 -4.35
C GLU A 47 1.35 8.72 -4.60
N VAL A 48 0.66 9.85 -4.70
CA VAL A 48 1.28 11.17 -4.92
C VAL A 48 2.21 11.53 -3.77
N MET A 49 1.79 11.29 -2.52
CA MET A 49 2.61 11.54 -1.34
C MET A 49 3.86 10.67 -1.31
N GLU A 50 3.76 9.39 -1.68
CA GLU A 50 4.93 8.51 -1.77
C GLU A 50 5.95 9.03 -2.80
N PHE A 51 5.50 9.40 -4.00
CA PHE A 51 6.38 9.97 -5.02
C PHE A 51 6.97 11.32 -4.59
N PHE A 52 6.16 12.18 -3.99
CA PHE A 52 6.60 13.49 -3.52
C PHE A 52 7.64 13.40 -2.41
N LEU A 53 7.43 12.51 -1.42
CA LEU A 53 8.38 12.27 -0.33
C LEU A 53 9.68 11.67 -0.86
N GLN A 54 9.64 10.71 -1.78
CA GLN A 54 10.84 10.14 -2.41
C GLN A 54 11.65 11.22 -3.11
N VAL A 55 11.03 12.05 -3.96
CA VAL A 55 11.72 13.12 -4.69
C VAL A 55 12.23 14.22 -3.77
N LYS A 56 11.42 14.67 -2.81
CA LYS A 56 11.78 15.74 -1.88
C LYS A 56 12.96 15.35 -1.00
N GLN A 57 12.96 14.12 -0.49
CA GLN A 57 14.06 13.62 0.34
C GLN A 57 15.32 13.36 -0.51
N ALA A 58 15.20 12.81 -1.71
CA ALA A 58 16.34 12.68 -2.61
C ALA A 58 17.01 14.03 -2.89
N LYS A 59 16.22 15.06 -3.22
CA LYS A 59 16.72 16.42 -3.47
C LYS A 59 17.32 17.08 -2.23
N LYS A 60 16.70 16.91 -1.06
CA LYS A 60 17.19 17.51 0.21
C LYS A 60 18.60 17.04 0.58
N TYR A 61 18.94 15.81 0.23
CA TYR A 61 20.25 15.22 0.53
C TYR A 61 21.26 15.36 -0.62
N GLY A 62 20.89 16.06 -1.70
CA GLY A 62 21.77 16.33 -2.84
C GLY A 62 21.91 15.16 -3.81
N SER A 63 20.95 14.23 -3.84
CA SER A 63 20.95 13.15 -4.84
C SER A 63 20.71 13.72 -6.23
N SER A 64 21.54 13.26 -7.17
CA SER A 64 21.42 13.52 -8.58
C SER A 64 20.33 12.65 -9.21
N ASN A 65 19.84 13.04 -10.40
CA ASN A 65 18.82 12.26 -11.11
C ASN A 65 19.28 10.81 -11.37
N THR A 66 20.57 10.62 -11.68
CA THR A 66 21.14 9.29 -11.93
C THR A 66 21.29 8.49 -10.63
N GLY A 67 21.65 9.13 -9.52
CA GLY A 67 21.66 8.48 -8.20
C GLY A 67 20.27 8.06 -7.76
N THR A 68 19.25 8.87 -8.07
CA THR A 68 17.84 8.52 -7.82
C THR A 68 17.42 7.29 -8.62
N VAL A 69 17.75 7.21 -9.91
CA VAL A 69 17.47 6.03 -10.75
C VAL A 69 18.24 4.81 -10.23
N GLY A 70 19.52 4.97 -9.89
CA GLY A 70 20.34 3.92 -9.29
C GLY A 70 19.75 3.39 -7.98
N GLY A 71 19.22 4.28 -7.14
CA GLY A 71 18.50 3.91 -5.92
C GLY A 71 17.20 3.15 -6.19
N VAL A 72 16.41 3.54 -7.19
CA VAL A 72 15.19 2.80 -7.56
C VAL A 72 15.53 1.39 -8.05
N ILE A 73 16.51 1.26 -8.96
CA ILE A 73 16.95 -0.04 -9.48
C ILE A 73 17.51 -0.90 -8.34
N GLY A 74 18.38 -0.31 -7.52
CA GLY A 74 18.96 -0.98 -6.36
C GLY A 74 17.89 -1.44 -5.37
N ALA A 75 16.86 -0.62 -5.11
CA ALA A 75 15.74 -0.99 -4.24
C ALA A 75 14.96 -2.19 -4.78
N ILE A 76 14.68 -2.24 -6.09
CA ILE A 76 13.97 -3.36 -6.71
C ILE A 76 14.82 -4.64 -6.63
N VAL A 77 16.07 -4.57 -7.04
CA VAL A 77 16.99 -5.72 -7.00
C VAL A 77 17.19 -6.21 -5.56
N GLY A 78 17.45 -5.30 -4.62
CA GLY A 78 17.61 -5.62 -3.21
C GLY A 78 16.35 -6.22 -2.60
N ALA A 79 15.16 -5.69 -2.95
CA ALA A 79 13.89 -6.23 -2.50
C ALA A 79 13.67 -7.66 -3.01
N ILE A 80 13.97 -7.94 -4.28
CA ILE A 80 13.83 -9.28 -4.88
C ILE A 80 14.80 -10.27 -4.25
N LEU A 81 16.08 -9.88 -4.09
CA LEU A 81 17.11 -10.75 -3.53
C LEU A 81 16.84 -11.13 -2.08
N LEU A 82 16.32 -10.20 -1.29
CA LEU A 82 15.99 -10.45 0.13
C LEU A 82 14.52 -10.80 0.36
N ALA A 83 13.66 -10.81 -0.67
CA ALA A 83 12.27 -11.23 -0.56
C ALA A 83 12.05 -12.62 0.07
N PRO A 84 12.82 -13.68 -0.25
CA PRO A 84 12.61 -14.99 0.35
C PRO A 84 13.01 -15.06 1.84
N PHE A 85 13.69 -14.04 2.36
CA PHE A 85 14.08 -13.99 3.77
C PHE A 85 13.00 -13.38 4.67
N LEU A 86 12.90 -13.91 5.90
CA LEU A 86 12.08 -13.36 7.00
C LEU A 86 10.60 -13.13 6.64
N PHE A 87 9.94 -14.09 5.97
CA PHE A 87 8.51 -14.00 5.62
C PHE A 87 8.11 -12.70 4.90
N GLY A 88 8.99 -12.18 4.04
CA GLY A 88 8.75 -10.94 3.27
C GLY A 88 9.23 -9.66 3.95
N ILE A 89 9.63 -9.69 5.23
CA ILE A 89 10.30 -8.55 5.89
C ILE A 89 11.66 -8.28 5.22
N GLY A 90 12.31 -9.33 4.72
CA GLY A 90 13.57 -9.20 3.98
C GLY A 90 13.44 -8.31 2.74
N ALA A 91 12.28 -8.29 2.06
CA ALA A 91 12.07 -7.39 0.93
C ALA A 91 12.10 -5.91 1.32
N PHE A 92 11.58 -5.56 2.50
CA PHE A 92 11.62 -4.18 2.98
C PHE A 92 13.05 -3.73 3.28
N ILE A 93 13.78 -4.56 4.01
CA ILE A 93 15.20 -4.30 4.34
C ILE A 93 16.02 -4.25 3.06
N GLY A 94 15.79 -5.18 2.14
CA GLY A 94 16.44 -5.23 0.84
C GLY A 94 16.12 -4.02 -0.03
N ALA A 95 14.89 -3.51 0.00
CA ALA A 95 14.54 -2.27 -0.70
C ALA A 95 15.30 -1.06 -0.13
N MET A 96 15.46 -0.98 1.20
CA MET A 96 16.18 0.12 1.84
C MET A 96 17.69 0.05 1.58
N LEU A 97 18.31 -1.10 1.81
CA LEU A 97 19.74 -1.31 1.57
C LEU A 97 20.06 -1.21 0.08
N GLY A 98 19.21 -1.78 -0.76
CA GLY A 98 19.29 -1.67 -2.20
C GLY A 98 19.20 -0.22 -2.69
N ALA A 99 18.27 0.58 -2.13
CA ALA A 99 18.17 2.00 -2.46
C ALA A 99 19.43 2.77 -2.09
N TRP A 100 19.99 2.48 -0.92
CA TRP A 100 21.21 3.11 -0.45
C TRP A 100 22.41 2.71 -1.33
N CYS A 101 22.68 1.41 -1.48
CA CYS A 101 23.79 0.90 -2.28
C CYS A 101 23.69 1.33 -3.75
N GLY A 102 22.50 1.23 -4.35
CA GLY A 102 22.27 1.60 -5.74
C GLY A 102 22.51 3.08 -6.00
N CYS A 103 22.00 3.97 -5.14
CA CYS A 103 22.27 5.40 -5.23
C CYS A 103 23.76 5.68 -5.00
N PHE A 104 24.35 5.08 -3.97
CA PHE A 104 25.74 5.26 -3.60
C PHE A 104 26.72 4.91 -4.73
N VAL A 105 26.56 3.73 -5.35
CA VAL A 105 27.39 3.27 -6.45
C VAL A 105 27.25 4.18 -7.67
N PHE A 106 26.03 4.58 -8.02
CA PHE A 106 25.81 5.47 -9.17
C PHE A 106 26.39 6.87 -8.97
N GLU A 107 26.30 7.44 -7.76
CA GLU A 107 26.91 8.74 -7.47
C GLU A 107 28.45 8.68 -7.47
N LEU A 108 29.03 7.59 -6.95
CA LEU A 108 30.47 7.33 -7.04
C LEU A 108 30.95 7.22 -8.49
N LEU A 109 30.21 6.50 -9.34
CA LEU A 109 30.52 6.38 -10.77
C LEU A 109 30.43 7.72 -11.51
N ARG A 110 29.67 8.69 -10.99
CA ARG A 110 29.64 10.06 -11.50
C ARG A 110 30.80 10.93 -11.01
N GLY A 111 31.68 10.40 -10.16
CA GLY A 111 32.81 11.13 -9.60
C GLY A 111 32.48 12.00 -8.39
N MET A 112 31.33 11.76 -7.72
CA MET A 112 31.07 12.41 -6.45
C MET A 112 31.98 11.88 -5.33
N ASP A 113 32.38 12.77 -4.43
CA ASP A 113 33.14 12.41 -3.24
C ASP A 113 32.36 11.42 -2.36
N TRP A 114 33.08 10.49 -1.72
CA TRP A 114 32.53 9.41 -0.90
C TRP A 114 31.53 9.90 0.16
N LYS A 115 31.87 11.00 0.86
CA LYS A 115 31.01 11.55 1.91
C LYS A 115 29.71 12.12 1.35
N THR A 116 29.80 12.76 0.18
CA THR A 116 28.64 13.37 -0.48
C THR A 116 27.74 12.29 -1.09
N ALA A 117 28.31 11.26 -1.70
CA ALA A 117 27.58 10.10 -2.21
C ALA A 117 26.85 9.34 -1.10
N ALA A 118 27.50 9.09 0.05
CA ALA A 118 26.87 8.43 1.18
C ALA A 118 25.69 9.24 1.75
N ARG A 119 25.82 10.57 1.79
CA ARG A 119 24.74 11.48 2.22
C ARG A 119 23.56 11.46 1.23
N ALA A 120 23.83 11.50 -0.08
CA ALA A 120 22.81 11.39 -1.12
C ALA A 120 22.07 10.04 -1.04
N ALA A 121 22.80 8.94 -0.84
CA ALA A 121 22.26 7.60 -0.68
C ALA A 121 21.37 7.48 0.57
N LEU A 122 21.72 8.12 1.69
CA LEU A 122 20.85 8.22 2.86
C LEU A 122 19.53 8.92 2.53
N GLY A 123 19.56 9.97 1.70
CA GLY A 123 18.36 10.63 1.21
C GLY A 123 17.45 9.72 0.41
N ALA A 124 18.01 8.91 -0.48
CA ALA A 124 17.26 7.90 -1.25
C ALA A 124 16.63 6.84 -0.33
N MET A 125 17.38 6.35 0.65
CA MET A 125 16.89 5.39 1.64
C MET A 125 15.74 5.95 2.50
N PHE A 126 15.92 7.15 3.07
CA PHE A 126 14.89 7.81 3.88
C PHE A 126 13.67 8.22 3.06
N GLY A 127 13.85 8.65 1.81
CA GLY A 127 12.76 8.92 0.88
C GLY A 127 11.90 7.67 0.66
N ARG A 128 12.56 6.52 0.45
CA ARG A 128 11.87 5.23 0.31
C ARG A 128 11.14 4.83 1.59
N PHE A 129 11.80 4.91 2.73
CA PHE A 129 11.21 4.57 4.04
C PHE A 129 9.96 5.41 4.34
N LEU A 130 10.07 6.74 4.26
CA LEU A 130 8.96 7.65 4.54
C LEU A 130 7.82 7.47 3.55
N GLY A 131 8.13 7.27 2.26
CA GLY A 131 7.12 6.98 1.23
C GLY A 131 6.34 5.71 1.54
N THR A 132 7.03 4.61 1.86
CA THR A 132 6.39 3.33 2.21
C THR A 132 5.53 3.46 3.48
N VAL A 133 6.02 4.13 4.52
CA VAL A 133 5.26 4.34 5.77
C VAL A 133 3.99 5.16 5.52
N THR A 134 4.08 6.26 4.78
CA THR A 134 2.90 7.07 4.44
C THR A 134 1.89 6.27 3.63
N LYS A 135 2.35 5.49 2.65
CA LYS A 135 1.48 4.66 1.81
C LYS A 135 0.80 3.53 2.59
N LEU A 136 1.53 2.91 3.52
CA LEU A 136 0.97 1.93 4.45
C LEU A 136 -0.11 2.58 5.33
N GLY A 137 0.13 3.78 5.85
CA GLY A 137 -0.87 4.55 6.60
C GLY A 137 -2.14 4.79 5.80
N CYS A 138 -2.04 5.28 4.56
CA CYS A 138 -3.19 5.43 3.66
C CYS A 138 -3.90 4.10 3.40
N GLY A 139 -3.13 3.03 3.21
CA GLY A 139 -3.66 1.69 3.02
C GLY A 139 -4.49 1.18 4.21
N VAL A 140 -4.01 1.41 5.43
CA VAL A 140 -4.73 1.07 6.66
C VAL A 140 -6.04 1.85 6.77
N VAL A 141 -6.05 3.13 6.39
CA VAL A 141 -7.28 3.94 6.35
C VAL A 141 -8.29 3.37 5.35
N ILE A 142 -7.86 3.06 4.12
CA ILE A 142 -8.74 2.44 3.11
C ILE A 142 -9.28 1.11 3.64
N TRP A 143 -8.44 0.28 4.25
CA TRP A 143 -8.86 -1.01 4.81
C TRP A 143 -9.90 -0.85 5.93
N ALA A 144 -9.70 0.11 6.84
CA ALA A 144 -10.66 0.39 7.91
C ALA A 144 -12.00 0.89 7.37
N ILE A 145 -11.99 1.74 6.32
CA ILE A 145 -13.23 2.18 5.65
C ILE A 145 -13.93 0.98 5.00
N THR A 146 -13.20 0.14 4.26
CA THR A 146 -13.76 -1.06 3.62
C THR A 146 -14.38 -2.01 4.65
N MET A 147 -13.73 -2.19 5.81
CA MET A 147 -14.24 -3.04 6.88
C MET A 147 -15.59 -2.57 7.42
N GLN A 148 -15.81 -1.25 7.55
CA GLN A 148 -17.10 -0.71 8.00
C GLN A 148 -18.25 -0.97 7.01
N TYR A 149 -17.95 -1.03 5.71
CA TYR A 149 -18.95 -1.24 4.67
C TYR A 149 -19.24 -2.72 4.39
N ILE A 150 -18.28 -3.61 4.67
CA ILE A 150 -18.41 -5.05 4.45
C ILE A 150 -18.94 -5.77 5.71
N TRP A 151 -18.66 -5.26 6.91
CA TRP A 151 -18.99 -5.96 8.15
C TRP A 151 -20.51 -5.93 8.45
N PRO A 152 -21.11 -7.07 8.81
CA PRO A 152 -22.56 -7.20 9.04
C PRO A 152 -23.09 -6.39 10.24
N ASP A 153 -22.27 -6.15 11.27
CA ASP A 153 -22.63 -5.35 12.45
C ASP A 153 -21.73 -4.10 12.59
N PRO A 154 -21.93 -3.04 11.78
CA PRO A 154 -21.07 -1.86 11.84
C PRO A 154 -21.01 -1.22 13.24
N GLN A 155 -22.11 -1.32 14.00
CA GLN A 155 -22.28 -0.72 15.32
C GLN A 155 -21.33 -1.28 16.40
N ASN A 156 -20.84 -2.51 16.23
CA ASN A 156 -19.95 -3.18 17.19
C ASN A 156 -18.46 -2.96 16.87
N LEU A 157 -18.13 -2.20 15.82
CA LEU A 157 -16.73 -1.91 15.49
C LEU A 157 -16.15 -0.90 16.48
N PRO A 158 -14.91 -1.11 16.96
CA PRO A 158 -14.25 -0.18 17.87
C PRO A 158 -13.89 1.17 17.22
N PHE A 159 -14.15 1.33 15.91
CA PHE A 159 -13.88 2.54 15.14
C PHE A 159 -15.07 2.89 14.25
N HIS A 160 -15.56 4.14 14.38
CA HIS A 160 -16.62 4.71 13.55
C HIS A 160 -16.10 6.02 12.94
N PHE A 161 -16.09 6.14 11.61
CA PHE A 161 -15.60 7.34 10.95
C PHE A 161 -16.76 8.31 10.72
N ARG A 162 -16.81 9.37 11.53
CA ARG A 162 -17.92 10.36 11.54
C ARG A 162 -18.12 11.12 10.22
N TRP A 163 -17.12 11.16 9.36
CA TRP A 163 -17.17 11.85 8.06
C TRP A 163 -17.64 10.96 6.90
N LEU A 164 -17.96 9.69 7.13
CA LEU A 164 -18.51 8.80 6.11
C LEU A 164 -20.05 8.95 6.07
N PRO A 165 -20.66 8.92 4.88
CA PRO A 165 -22.11 8.81 4.78
C PRO A 165 -22.58 7.53 5.50
N GLU A 166 -23.75 7.61 6.14
CA GLU A 166 -24.35 6.47 6.82
C GLU A 166 -24.60 5.32 5.84
N VAL A 167 -24.23 4.12 6.27
CA VAL A 167 -24.42 2.88 5.52
C VAL A 167 -25.92 2.61 5.42
N PRO A 168 -26.53 2.56 4.21
CA PRO A 168 -27.95 2.24 4.08
C PRO A 168 -28.22 0.84 4.64
N GLN A 169 -28.96 0.74 5.74
CA GLN A 169 -29.31 -0.54 6.36
C GLN A 169 -30.47 -1.18 5.60
N GLY A 170 -30.16 -2.08 4.66
CA GLY A 170 -31.11 -3.11 4.23
C GLY A 170 -31.28 -4.16 5.34
N PRO A 171 -32.41 -4.91 5.39
CA PRO A 171 -32.63 -5.92 6.42
C PRO A 171 -31.47 -6.92 6.40
N LEU A 172 -30.77 -7.03 7.52
CA LEU A 172 -29.74 -8.04 7.70
C LEU A 172 -30.41 -9.42 7.65
N PRO A 173 -29.95 -10.36 6.80
CA PRO A 173 -30.28 -11.77 7.01
C PRO A 173 -29.80 -12.12 8.42
N HIS A 174 -30.70 -12.69 9.22
CA HIS A 174 -30.47 -13.01 10.64
C HIS A 174 -29.50 -14.19 10.84
N ASP A 175 -28.88 -14.62 9.74
CA ASP A 175 -27.99 -15.73 9.52
C ASP A 175 -26.73 -15.13 8.87
N GLY A 176 -25.71 -14.88 9.71
CA GLY A 176 -24.57 -14.05 9.37
C GLY A 176 -23.79 -14.47 8.11
N PRO A 177 -22.81 -13.64 7.68
CA PRO A 177 -22.06 -13.87 6.44
C PRO A 177 -21.37 -15.23 6.37
N MET A 178 -20.99 -15.79 7.52
CA MET A 178 -20.27 -17.06 7.63
C MET A 178 -21.15 -18.27 7.28
N SER A 179 -22.45 -18.26 7.64
CA SER A 179 -23.37 -19.38 7.32
C SER A 179 -23.73 -19.41 5.84
N THR A 180 -23.92 -18.24 5.22
CA THR A 180 -24.23 -18.15 3.78
C THR A 180 -23.02 -18.57 2.91
N VAL A 181 -21.80 -18.19 3.31
CA VAL A 181 -20.55 -18.63 2.64
C VAL A 181 -20.33 -20.13 2.81
N MET A 182 -20.61 -20.69 3.99
CA MET A 182 -20.53 -22.15 4.23
C MET A 182 -21.58 -22.93 3.42
N ASN A 183 -22.81 -22.42 3.34
CA ASN A 183 -23.89 -23.06 2.57
C ASN A 183 -23.63 -23.02 1.06
N PHE A 184 -23.11 -21.90 0.52
CA PHE A 184 -22.74 -21.79 -0.90
C PHE A 184 -21.53 -22.66 -1.27
N ALA A 185 -20.56 -22.78 -0.37
CA ALA A 185 -19.43 -23.71 -0.53
C ALA A 185 -19.90 -25.18 -0.50
N GLN A 186 -20.89 -25.51 0.34
CA GLN A 186 -21.50 -26.85 0.36
C GLN A 186 -22.32 -27.13 -0.90
N SER A 187 -23.03 -26.16 -1.48
CA SER A 187 -23.83 -26.35 -2.69
C SER A 187 -23.01 -26.52 -3.99
N LEU A 188 -21.70 -26.25 -3.94
CA LEU A 188 -20.77 -26.48 -5.07
C LEU A 188 -20.04 -27.83 -4.98
N VAL A 189 -20.16 -28.53 -3.84
CA VAL A 189 -19.48 -29.80 -3.54
C VAL A 189 -20.47 -30.98 -3.51
N CYS A 190 -21.78 -30.72 -3.54
CA CYS A 190 -22.85 -31.70 -3.77
C CYS A 190 -23.36 -31.60 -5.21
#